data_AF-A0A380EEE4-F1
#
_entry.id   AF-A0A380EEE4-F1
#
_cell.length_a   1.000
_cell.length_b   1.000
_cell.length_c   1.000
_cell.angle_alpha   90.00
_cell.angle_beta   90.00
_cell.angle_gamma   90.00
#
_symmetry.space_group_name_H-M   'P 1'
#
loop_
_entity.id
_entity.type
_entity.pdbx_description
1 polymer ?
#
loop_
_entity_poly.entity_id
_entity_poly.type
_entity_poly.pdbx_seq_one_letter_code
_entity_poly.pdbx_strand_id
1 'polypeptide(L)'
;MLMTKNQAEKWFDNSLGKQFNPDGWYGFQCYDYANMFFMLATGERLQGLYAYNIPFDNKAKIEKYGQIIKNYDSFLPQKLDIVVFPSKYGGGAGHVEIVESANLNTFTSFGQTGTVKVGLMALRNLVGVLKL
;
A
#
# COMPACT_ATOMS: atom_id res chain seq x y z
N MET A 1 3.10 15.59 -10.24
CA MET A 1 3.54 15.01 -11.52
C MET A 1 3.22 13.54 -11.44
N LEU A 2 2.52 12.96 -12.40
CA LEU A 2 2.16 11.54 -12.37
C LEU A 2 3.35 10.70 -12.84
N MET A 3 3.79 9.72 -12.04
CA MET A 3 4.79 8.76 -12.49
C MET A 3 4.24 7.85 -13.59
N THR A 4 5.07 7.50 -14.56
CA THR A 4 4.78 6.35 -15.43
C THR A 4 4.96 5.05 -14.66
N LYS A 5 4.33 3.96 -15.12
CA LYS A 5 4.48 2.63 -14.53
C LYS A 5 5.95 2.22 -14.37
N ASN A 6 6.78 2.43 -15.39
CA ASN A 6 8.21 2.09 -15.34
C ASN A 6 8.97 2.91 -14.28
N GLN A 7 8.61 4.18 -14.07
CA GLN A 7 9.21 5.01 -13.02
C GLN A 7 8.78 4.55 -11.63
N ALA A 8 7.51 4.18 -11.47
CA ALA A 8 6.97 3.65 -10.23
C ALA A 8 7.60 2.29 -9.87
N GLU A 9 7.76 1.38 -10.86
CA GLU A 9 8.45 0.09 -10.67
C GLU A 9 9.92 0.30 -10.30
N LYS A 10 10.62 1.18 -11.02
CA LYS A 10 12.02 1.52 -10.71
C LYS A 10 12.14 2.12 -9.32
N TRP A 11 11.22 2.98 -8.90
CA TRP A 11 11.24 3.51 -7.55
C TRP A 11 11.04 2.40 -6.52
N PHE A 12 10.00 1.57 -6.70
CA PHE A 12 9.66 0.48 -5.78
C PHE A 12 10.82 -0.50 -5.59
N ASP A 13 11.43 -0.95 -6.69
CA ASP A 13 12.56 -1.89 -6.65
C ASP A 13 13.79 -1.24 -5.94
N ASN A 14 14.00 0.07 -6.12
CA ASN A 14 15.07 0.81 -5.45
C ASN A 14 14.74 1.21 -4.00
N SER A 15 13.49 1.15 -3.58
CA SER A 15 13.04 1.51 -2.23
C SER A 15 12.98 0.32 -1.29
N LEU A 16 13.12 -0.91 -1.81
CA LEU A 16 13.20 -2.13 -0.99
C LEU A 16 14.33 -2.01 0.04
N GLY A 17 13.99 -2.29 1.31
CA GLY A 17 14.90 -2.18 2.46
C GLY A 17 15.20 -0.76 2.94
N LYS A 18 14.64 0.28 2.29
CA LYS A 18 14.78 1.67 2.74
C LYS A 18 13.65 2.06 3.69
N GLN A 19 13.92 3.09 4.49
CA GLN A 19 12.99 3.67 5.45
C GLN A 19 12.62 5.09 5.04
N PHE A 20 11.33 5.42 5.16
CA PHE A 20 10.71 6.69 4.82
C PHE A 20 9.79 7.12 5.96
N ASN A 21 9.80 8.41 6.26
CA ASN A 21 8.99 9.05 7.29
C ASN A 21 8.53 10.43 6.77
N PRO A 22 7.59 10.48 5.80
CA PRO A 22 7.12 11.73 5.20
C PRO A 22 6.24 12.57 6.12
N ASP A 23 5.70 12.01 7.21
CA ASP A 23 4.85 12.73 8.16
C ASP A 23 5.62 13.26 9.39
N GLY A 24 6.74 12.62 9.76
CA GLY A 24 7.57 12.97 10.91
C GLY A 24 7.10 12.38 12.25
N TRP A 25 6.07 11.53 12.27
CA TRP A 25 5.41 11.01 13.46
C TRP A 25 5.59 9.49 13.59
N TYR A 26 5.64 9.01 14.84
CA TYR A 26 5.69 7.57 15.16
C TYR A 26 6.84 6.75 14.50
N GLY A 27 7.84 7.39 13.88
CA GLY A 27 9.02 6.71 13.34
C GLY A 27 8.86 6.30 11.88
N PHE A 28 9.04 5.01 11.57
CA PHE A 28 9.01 4.51 10.18
C PHE A 28 7.88 3.48 10.03
N GLN A 29 6.63 3.93 9.88
CA GLN A 29 5.45 3.06 9.88
C GLN A 29 5.12 2.49 8.49
N CYS A 30 4.26 1.47 8.44
CA CYS A 30 3.74 0.91 7.18
C CYS A 30 3.03 1.97 6.32
N TYR A 31 2.28 2.85 7.00
CA TYR A 31 1.57 3.97 6.39
C TYR A 31 2.55 4.91 5.69
N ASP A 32 3.69 5.22 6.30
CA ASP A 32 4.70 6.12 5.73
C ASP A 32 5.23 5.64 4.39
N TYR A 33 5.46 4.33 4.27
CA TYR A 33 5.93 3.74 3.02
C TYR A 33 4.89 3.88 1.90
N ALA A 34 3.63 3.54 2.19
CA ALA A 34 2.53 3.68 1.26
C ALA A 34 2.28 5.16 0.89
N ASN A 35 2.38 6.07 1.86
CA ASN A 35 2.24 7.51 1.64
C ASN A 35 3.37 8.05 0.78
N MET A 36 4.62 7.65 1.02
CA MET A 36 5.75 8.03 0.19
C MET A 36 5.56 7.60 -1.26
N PHE A 37 5.12 6.35 -1.49
CA PHE A 37 4.83 5.88 -2.84
C PHE A 37 3.72 6.70 -3.50
N PHE A 38 2.58 6.89 -2.81
CA PHE A 38 1.45 7.66 -3.32
C PHE A 38 1.86 9.11 -3.64
N MET A 39 2.67 9.74 -2.78
CA MET A 39 3.25 11.07 -2.98
C MET A 39 4.10 11.17 -4.23
N LEU A 40 4.98 10.22 -4.46
CA LEU A 40 5.83 10.23 -5.64
C LEU A 40 5.04 9.90 -6.90
N ALA A 41 4.12 8.94 -6.82
CA ALA A 41 3.30 8.51 -7.93
C ALA A 41 2.35 9.61 -8.41
N THR A 42 1.73 10.37 -7.49
CA THR A 42 0.63 11.30 -7.81
C THR A 42 0.97 12.77 -7.57
N GLY A 43 1.85 13.06 -6.62
CA GLY A 43 2.08 14.40 -6.07
C GLY A 43 1.15 14.78 -4.90
N GLU A 44 0.20 13.93 -4.51
CA GLU A 44 -0.70 14.15 -3.37
C GLU A 44 -0.28 13.33 -2.13
N ARG A 45 -0.74 13.72 -0.93
CA ARG A 45 -0.46 12.99 0.32
C ARG A 45 -1.69 12.23 0.81
N LEU A 46 -1.47 10.98 1.25
CA LEU A 46 -2.42 10.26 2.08
C LEU A 46 -2.49 10.92 3.48
N GLN A 47 -3.67 10.89 4.07
CA GLN A 47 -4.00 11.48 5.37
C GLN A 47 -4.81 10.49 6.22
N GLY A 48 -4.68 10.61 7.54
CA GLY A 48 -5.35 9.73 8.50
C GLY A 48 -4.34 9.13 9.48
N LEU A 49 -4.87 8.45 10.49
CA LEU A 49 -4.05 7.85 11.55
C LEU A 49 -3.91 6.33 11.39
N TYR A 50 -4.90 5.68 10.80
CA TYR A 50 -4.99 4.22 10.75
C TYR A 50 -4.89 3.71 9.32
N ALA A 51 -4.05 2.71 9.09
CA ALA A 51 -3.83 2.13 7.77
C ALA A 51 -5.12 1.54 7.18
N TYR A 52 -5.94 0.87 8.00
CA TYR A 52 -7.21 0.30 7.54
C TYR A 52 -8.22 1.36 7.06
N ASN A 53 -8.05 2.62 7.45
CA ASN A 53 -8.92 3.73 7.04
C ASN A 53 -8.46 4.45 5.76
N ILE A 54 -7.27 4.14 5.22
CA ILE A 54 -6.74 4.76 4.00
C ILE A 54 -7.80 4.87 2.88
N PRO A 55 -8.56 3.80 2.54
CA PRO A 55 -9.53 3.85 1.46
C PRO A 55 -10.71 4.81 1.73
N PHE A 56 -11.02 5.08 2.99
CA PHE A 56 -12.15 5.94 3.37
C PHE A 56 -11.69 7.40 3.53
N ASP A 57 -10.63 7.62 4.30
CA ASP A 57 -10.10 8.96 4.60
C ASP A 57 -9.58 9.67 3.34
N ASN A 58 -9.12 8.91 2.33
CA ASN A 58 -8.50 9.45 1.12
C ASN A 58 -9.29 9.16 -0.16
N LYS A 59 -10.55 8.73 -0.05
CA LYS A 59 -11.37 8.27 -1.18
C LYS A 59 -11.30 9.23 -2.38
N ALA A 60 -11.63 10.50 -2.15
CA ALA A 60 -11.67 11.51 -3.22
C ALA A 60 -10.31 11.80 -3.86
N LYS A 61 -9.19 11.55 -3.17
CA LYS A 61 -7.84 11.70 -3.74
C LYS A 61 -7.46 10.49 -4.57
N ILE A 62 -7.71 9.30 -4.03
CA ILE A 62 -7.41 8.03 -4.69
C ILE A 62 -8.19 7.91 -5.99
N GLU A 63 -9.49 8.23 -5.98
CA GLU A 63 -10.36 8.10 -7.16
C GLU A 63 -10.01 9.06 -8.32
N LYS A 64 -9.10 10.04 -8.11
CA LYS A 64 -8.55 10.85 -9.20
C LYS A 64 -7.51 10.11 -10.04
N TYR A 65 -6.79 9.18 -9.41
CA TYR A 65 -5.63 8.51 -9.99
C TYR A 65 -5.87 7.02 -10.19
N GLY A 66 -6.87 6.46 -9.53
CA GLY A 66 -7.01 5.02 -9.43
C GLY A 66 -8.39 4.57 -8.95
N GLN A 67 -8.44 3.33 -8.47
CA GLN A 67 -9.66 2.71 -7.97
C GLN A 67 -9.43 2.08 -6.59
N ILE A 68 -10.47 2.12 -5.76
CA ILE A 68 -10.54 1.37 -4.50
C ILE A 68 -11.35 0.12 -4.76
N ILE A 69 -10.70 -1.04 -4.74
CA ILE A 69 -11.34 -2.33 -5.01
C ILE A 69 -11.39 -3.14 -3.73
N LYS A 70 -12.59 -3.47 -3.25
CA LYS A 70 -12.75 -4.45 -2.16
C LYS A 70 -12.36 -5.83 -2.68
N ASN A 71 -11.56 -6.57 -1.93
CA ASN A 71 -11.13 -7.91 -2.34
C ASN A 71 -12.32 -8.88 -2.53
N TYR A 72 -12.22 -9.72 -3.57
CA TYR A 72 -13.15 -10.80 -3.89
C TYR A 72 -12.37 -12.04 -4.38
N ASP A 73 -12.98 -13.21 -4.44
CA ASP A 73 -12.27 -14.49 -4.59
C ASP A 73 -11.40 -14.62 -5.85
N SER A 74 -11.82 -14.00 -6.96
CA SER A 74 -11.07 -13.99 -8.22
C SER A 74 -10.25 -12.72 -8.45
N PHE A 75 -10.17 -11.82 -7.46
CA PHE A 75 -9.40 -10.59 -7.58
C PHE A 75 -7.90 -10.91 -7.53
N LEU A 76 -7.15 -10.44 -8.53
CA LEU A 76 -5.70 -10.60 -8.58
C LEU A 76 -5.03 -9.22 -8.55
N PRO A 77 -4.42 -8.81 -7.43
CA PRO A 77 -3.66 -7.58 -7.37
C PRO A 77 -2.44 -7.65 -8.29
N GLN A 78 -2.02 -6.50 -8.77
CA GLN A 78 -0.89 -6.35 -9.67
C GLN A 78 0.30 -5.72 -8.94
N LYS A 79 1.51 -5.89 -9.47
CA LYS A 79 2.68 -5.17 -8.95
C LYS A 79 2.36 -3.68 -8.86
N LEU A 80 2.76 -3.05 -7.75
CA LEU A 80 2.51 -1.66 -7.35
C LEU A 80 1.11 -1.34 -6.79
N ASP A 81 0.18 -2.27 -6.79
CA ASP A 81 -1.08 -2.08 -6.08
C ASP A 81 -0.83 -1.88 -4.58
N ILE A 82 -1.48 -0.89 -3.96
CA ILE A 82 -1.39 -0.68 -2.51
C ILE A 82 -2.49 -1.50 -1.83
N VAL A 83 -2.10 -2.48 -1.03
CA VAL A 83 -2.99 -3.40 -0.34
C VAL A 83 -3.22 -2.95 1.09
N VAL A 84 -4.48 -2.84 1.49
CA VAL A 84 -4.88 -2.40 2.84
C VAL A 84 -5.47 -3.57 3.62
N PHE A 85 -4.97 -3.76 4.83
CA PHE A 85 -5.38 -4.82 5.75
C PHE A 85 -6.30 -4.29 6.85
N PRO A 86 -7.24 -5.12 7.36
CA PRO A 86 -8.18 -4.71 8.40
C PRO A 86 -7.49 -4.47 9.76
N SER A 87 -8.19 -3.80 10.67
CA SER A 87 -7.71 -3.43 12.01
C SER A 87 -7.17 -4.58 12.87
N LYS A 88 -7.49 -5.84 12.56
CA LYS A 88 -6.88 -7.02 13.23
C LYS A 88 -5.37 -7.16 13.01
N TYR A 89 -4.80 -6.45 12.03
CA TYR A 89 -3.35 -6.36 11.80
C TYR A 89 -2.76 -5.09 12.44
N GLY A 90 -1.44 -5.07 12.64
CA GLY A 90 -0.72 -3.88 13.12
C GLY A 90 -1.17 -3.38 14.50
N GLY A 91 -1.52 -4.30 15.41
CA GLY A 91 -1.90 -3.94 16.79
C GLY A 91 -3.18 -3.13 16.93
N GLY A 92 -4.10 -3.21 15.96
CA GLY A 92 -5.35 -2.42 15.95
C GLY A 92 -5.37 -1.32 14.90
N ALA A 93 -4.20 -0.90 14.38
CA ALA A 93 -4.08 0.20 13.42
C ALA A 93 -4.31 -0.23 11.96
N GLY A 94 -4.48 -1.52 11.71
CA GLY A 94 -4.43 -2.08 10.35
C GLY A 94 -2.99 -2.18 9.84
N HIS A 95 -2.86 -2.57 8.59
CA HIS A 95 -1.56 -2.62 7.91
C HIS A 95 -1.73 -2.19 6.46
N VAL A 96 -0.65 -1.75 5.83
CA VAL A 96 -0.66 -1.38 4.41
C VAL A 96 0.69 -1.71 3.78
N GLU A 97 0.65 -2.28 2.58
CA GLU A 97 1.85 -2.66 1.83
C GLU A 97 1.66 -2.41 0.33
N ILE A 98 2.74 -2.51 -0.43
CA ILE A 98 2.73 -2.40 -1.89
C ILE A 98 3.07 -3.77 -2.48
N VAL A 99 2.29 -4.22 -3.45
CA VAL A 99 2.43 -5.54 -4.07
C VAL A 99 3.68 -5.61 -4.95
N GLU A 100 4.46 -6.67 -4.79
CA GLU A 100 5.61 -6.99 -5.63
C GLU A 100 5.24 -8.01 -6.71
N SER A 101 4.52 -9.08 -6.33
CA SER A 101 4.06 -10.11 -7.26
C SER A 101 2.81 -10.81 -6.71
N ALA A 102 1.98 -11.42 -7.57
CA ALA A 102 0.79 -12.13 -7.12
C ALA A 102 0.40 -13.29 -8.05
N ASN A 103 -0.28 -14.27 -7.47
CA ASN A 103 -1.10 -15.28 -8.14
C ASN A 103 -2.47 -15.37 -7.46
N LEU A 104 -3.37 -16.21 -7.96
CA LEU A 104 -4.76 -16.32 -7.47
C LEU A 104 -4.90 -16.79 -6.02
N ASN A 105 -3.84 -17.34 -5.41
CA ASN A 105 -3.88 -17.85 -4.04
C ASN A 105 -3.13 -16.93 -3.07
N THR A 106 -2.02 -16.36 -3.54
CA THR A 106 -1.07 -15.64 -2.70
C THR A 106 -0.40 -14.50 -3.44
N PHE A 107 0.06 -13.50 -2.69
CA PHE A 107 0.89 -12.43 -3.21
C PHE A 107 2.11 -12.20 -2.32
N THR A 108 3.13 -11.57 -2.89
CA THR A 108 4.25 -10.98 -2.16
C THR A 108 4.12 -9.46 -2.18
N SER A 109 4.44 -8.83 -1.06
CA SER A 109 4.31 -7.39 -0.86
C SER A 109 5.43 -6.88 0.04
N PHE A 110 5.66 -5.57 -0.03
CA PHE A 110 6.67 -4.87 0.76
C PHE A 110 6.07 -3.62 1.41
N GLY A 111 6.43 -3.40 2.67
CA GLY A 111 6.09 -2.23 3.48
C GLY A 111 7.05 -2.08 4.66
N GLN A 112 6.84 -1.07 5.49
CA GLN A 112 7.67 -0.79 6.67
C GLN A 112 7.02 -1.29 7.98
N THR A 113 7.86 -1.54 8.99
CA THR A 113 7.54 -2.00 10.37
C THR A 113 6.83 -3.35 10.53
N GLY A 114 7.30 -4.15 11.51
CA GLY A 114 6.60 -5.32 12.05
C GLY A 114 6.55 -6.53 11.12
N THR A 115 7.66 -7.26 11.01
CA THR A 115 7.77 -8.61 10.42
C THR A 115 6.98 -8.84 9.13
N VAL A 116 7.34 -8.14 8.04
CA VAL A 116 7.25 -8.71 6.69
C VAL A 116 8.42 -8.22 5.84
N LYS A 117 9.49 -9.02 5.81
CA LYS A 117 10.25 -9.23 4.56
C LYS A 117 9.24 -9.77 3.54
N VAL A 118 9.25 -9.27 2.31
CA VAL A 118 8.58 -9.84 1.11
C VAL A 118 7.68 -11.04 1.47
N GLY A 119 6.45 -10.75 1.89
CA GLY A 119 5.63 -11.71 2.63
C GLY A 119 4.64 -12.41 1.74
N LEU A 120 4.63 -13.74 1.79
CA LEU A 120 3.56 -14.53 1.19
C LEU A 120 2.26 -14.30 2.00
N MET A 121 1.29 -13.62 1.41
CA MET A 121 -0.01 -13.36 2.04
C MET A 121 -1.17 -13.86 1.18
N ALA A 122 -2.27 -14.25 1.84
CA ALA A 122 -3.50 -14.66 1.16
C ALA A 122 -4.37 -13.44 0.82
N LEU A 123 -4.95 -13.43 -0.38
CA LEU A 123 -5.78 -12.32 -0.90
C LEU A 123 -7.02 -12.03 -0.04
N ARG A 124 -7.62 -13.06 0.55
CA ARG A 124 -8.79 -12.97 1.46
C ARG A 124 -8.59 -12.10 2.70
N ASN A 125 -7.37 -11.65 2.98
CA ASN A 125 -7.05 -10.83 4.14
C ASN A 125 -7.12 -9.32 3.88
N LEU A 126 -7.48 -8.90 2.66
CA LEU A 126 -7.49 -7.51 2.23
C LEU A 126 -8.85 -6.84 2.41
N VAL A 127 -8.85 -5.57 2.84
CA VAL A 127 -10.03 -4.70 2.86
C VAL A 127 -10.18 -3.95 1.55
N GLY A 128 -9.06 -3.58 0.93
CA GLY A 128 -9.06 -2.82 -0.30
C GLY A 128 -7.72 -2.88 -1.01
N VAL A 129 -7.78 -2.68 -2.32
CA VAL A 129 -6.62 -2.46 -3.16
C VAL A 129 -6.77 -1.12 -3.85
N LEU A 130 -5.76 -0.27 -3.72
CA LEU A 130 -5.64 0.94 -4.50
C LEU A 130 -4.80 0.61 -5.74
N LYS A 131 -5.48 0.68 -6.88
CA LYS A 131 -4.84 0.53 -8.18
C LYS A 131 -4.61 1.90 -8.78
N LEU A 132 -3.36 2.37 -8.74
CA LEU A 132 -2.92 3.66 -9.30
C LEU A 132 -2.52 3.54 -10.77
#